data_AF-A0A2I0VZM4-F1
#
_entry.id   AF-A0A2I0VZM4-F1
#
_cell.length_a   1.000
_cell.length_b   1.000
_cell.length_c   1.000
_cell.angle_alpha   90.00
_cell.angle_beta   90.00
_cell.angle_gamma   90.00
#
_symmetry.space_group_name_H-M   'P 1'
#
loop_
_entity.id
_entity.type
_entity.pdbx_description
1 polymer ?
#
loop_
_entity_poly.entity_id
_entity_poly.type
_entity_poly.pdbx_seq_one_letter_code
_entity_poly.pdbx_strand_id
1 'polypeptide(L)'
;MAEAMWINCYCSAQKILLVGEGDFSFFLYLATVFGSAFNIVATSLDSYDVFPKKYRKAQSNVEVLKKVGATILHEIDATQMKDEVFLKKPQV
;
A
#
# COMPACT_ATOMS: atom_id res chain seq x y z
N MET A 1 -7.58 23.36 -8.06
CA MET A 1 -7.89 22.13 -7.29
C MET A 1 -7.98 21.02 -8.32
N ALA A 2 -7.12 20.01 -8.25
CA ALA A 2 -7.30 18.84 -9.11
C ALA A 2 -8.61 18.14 -8.69
N GLU A 3 -9.44 17.77 -9.66
CA GLU A 3 -10.69 17.06 -9.41
C GLU A 3 -10.39 15.61 -8.98
N ALA A 4 -11.21 15.05 -8.10
CA ALA A 4 -10.97 13.72 -7.56
C ALA A 4 -11.17 12.64 -8.63
N MET A 5 -10.12 11.86 -8.92
CA MET A 5 -10.17 10.69 -9.79
C MET A 5 -10.89 9.53 -9.11
N TRP A 6 -11.74 8.84 -9.86
CA TRP A 6 -12.49 7.65 -9.42
C TRP A 6 -12.14 6.45 -10.29
N ILE A 7 -11.91 5.30 -9.66
CA ILE A 7 -11.75 4.01 -10.33
C ILE A 7 -12.51 2.94 -9.54
N ASN A 8 -13.51 2.32 -10.17
CA ASN A 8 -14.44 1.41 -9.50
C ASN A 8 -15.03 2.05 -8.22
N CYS A 9 -14.75 1.47 -7.05
CA CYS A 9 -15.18 1.96 -5.74
C CYS A 9 -14.13 2.82 -5.02
N TYR A 10 -12.99 3.13 -5.66
CA TYR A 10 -11.89 3.88 -5.06
C TYR A 10 -11.83 5.31 -5.60
N CYS A 11 -11.57 6.25 -4.71
CA CYS A 11 -11.41 7.65 -5.03
C CYS A 11 -10.05 8.16 -4.53
N SER A 12 -9.36 8.93 -5.36
CA SER A 12 -8.08 9.57 -5.03
C SER A 12 -8.13 10.53 -3.83
N ALA A 13 -9.31 10.95 -3.38
CA ALA A 13 -9.49 11.78 -2.20
C ALA A 13 -9.66 10.97 -0.88
N GLN A 14 -9.81 9.65 -0.95
CA GLN A 14 -9.99 8.79 0.24
C GLN A 14 -8.64 8.47 0.90
N LYS A 15 -8.62 8.30 2.22
CA LYS A 15 -7.52 7.60 2.91
C LYS A 15 -7.76 6.09 2.78
N ILE A 16 -6.83 5.35 2.17
CA ILE A 16 -6.99 3.92 1.85
C ILE A 16 -5.94 3.11 2.61
N LEU A 17 -6.38 2.05 3.28
CA LEU A 17 -5.52 1.02 3.85
C LEU A 17 -5.72 -0.29 3.07
N LEU A 18 -4.67 -0.75 2.40
CA LEU A 18 -4.63 -2.06 1.74
C LEU A 18 -4.03 -3.08 2.70
N VAL A 19 -4.72 -4.19 2.92
CA VAL A 19 -4.35 -5.19 3.92
C VAL A 19 -4.04 -6.51 3.25
N GLY A 20 -2.86 -7.07 3.52
CA GLY A 20 -2.47 -8.39 3.03
C GLY A 20 -2.00 -8.39 1.57
N GLU A 21 -1.36 -7.31 1.11
CA GLU A 21 -0.73 -7.28 -0.21
C GLU A 21 0.33 -8.39 -0.32
N GLY A 22 0.32 -9.05 -1.48
CA GLY A 22 1.37 -9.99 -1.88
C GLY A 22 2.51 -9.26 -2.59
N ASP A 23 2.40 -9.09 -3.91
CA ASP A 23 3.46 -8.46 -4.71
C ASP A 23 3.30 -6.94 -4.92
N PHE A 24 2.36 -6.31 -4.22
CA PHE A 24 2.03 -4.88 -4.34
C PHE A 24 1.50 -4.42 -5.71
N SER A 25 1.12 -5.34 -6.60
CA SER A 25 0.62 -4.99 -7.93
C SER A 25 -0.72 -4.26 -7.90
N PHE A 26 -1.60 -4.58 -6.94
CA PHE A 26 -2.87 -3.89 -6.77
C PHE A 26 -2.67 -2.45 -6.27
N PHE A 27 -1.79 -2.26 -5.29
CA PHE A 27 -1.40 -0.92 -4.88
C PHE A 27 -0.78 -0.12 -6.04
N LEU A 28 0.13 -0.72 -6.79
CA LEU A 28 0.74 -0.06 -7.95
C LEU A 28 -0.30 0.37 -8.99
N TYR A 29 -1.32 -0.44 -9.24
CA TYR A 29 -2.43 -0.07 -10.12
C TYR A 29 -3.16 1.18 -9.63
N LEU A 30 -3.57 1.22 -8.35
CA LEU A 30 -4.25 2.39 -7.79
C LEU A 30 -3.37 3.64 -7.84
N ALA A 31 -2.11 3.52 -7.43
CA ALA A 31 -1.16 4.63 -7.44
C ALA A 31 -0.91 5.18 -8.85
N THR A 32 -0.88 4.30 -9.85
CA THR A 32 -0.73 4.69 -11.26
C THR A 32 -1.96 5.46 -11.76
N VAL A 33 -3.16 4.95 -11.46
CA VAL A 33 -4.42 5.59 -11.86
C VAL A 33 -4.60 6.95 -11.19
N PHE A 34 -4.26 7.07 -9.91
CA PHE A 34 -4.35 8.32 -9.17
C PHE A 34 -3.19 9.28 -9.42
N GLY A 35 -2.11 8.82 -10.07
CA GLY A 35 -0.88 9.59 -10.27
C GLY A 35 -0.11 9.89 -8.98
N SER A 36 -0.47 9.25 -7.86
CA SER A 36 0.02 9.51 -6.52
C SER A 36 -0.33 8.34 -5.59
N ALA A 37 0.46 8.15 -4.53
CA ALA A 37 0.20 7.17 -3.49
C ALA A 37 0.17 7.75 -2.05
N PHE A 38 0.20 9.08 -1.89
CA PHE A 38 0.32 9.73 -0.56
C PHE A 38 -0.81 9.41 0.42
N ASN A 39 -1.99 9.10 -0.10
CA ASN A 39 -3.21 8.81 0.66
C ASN A 39 -3.44 7.30 0.86
N ILE A 40 -2.48 6.45 0.48
CA ILE A 40 -2.60 5.00 0.52
C ILE A 40 -1.46 4.40 1.35
N VAL A 41 -1.84 3.53 2.30
CA VAL A 41 -0.93 2.68 3.06
C VAL A 41 -1.20 1.23 2.66
N ALA A 42 -0.16 0.47 2.31
CA ALA A 42 -0.28 -0.96 2.06
C ALA A 42 0.45 -1.78 3.11
N THR A 43 -0.15 -2.89 3.52
CA THR A 43 0.44 -3.82 4.49
C THR A 43 0.60 -5.22 3.90
N SER A 44 1.62 -5.94 4.35
CA SER A 44 1.90 -7.31 3.95
C SER A 44 2.38 -8.15 5.13
N LEU A 45 2.07 -9.45 5.14
CA LEU A 45 2.55 -10.37 6.17
C LEU A 45 4.03 -10.72 6.02
N ASP A 46 4.51 -10.87 4.78
CA ASP A 46 5.91 -11.23 4.53
C ASP A 46 6.86 -10.07 4.87
N SER A 47 8.09 -10.40 5.28
CA SER A 47 9.15 -9.41 5.51
C SER A 47 9.80 -8.96 4.21
N TYR A 48 10.46 -7.80 4.23
CA TYR A 48 11.11 -7.21 3.05
C TYR A 48 12.05 -8.20 2.33
N ASP A 49 12.80 -9.01 3.10
CA ASP A 49 13.80 -9.95 2.59
C ASP A 49 13.21 -11.23 1.98
N VAL A 50 11.94 -11.54 2.28
CA VAL A 50 11.23 -12.72 1.77
C VAL A 50 10.58 -12.44 0.40
N PHE A 51 10.22 -11.17 0.12
CA PHE A 51 9.54 -10.78 -1.12
C PHE A 51 10.21 -11.26 -2.41
N PRO A 52 11.53 -11.09 -2.60
CA PRO A 52 12.16 -11.44 -3.88
C PRO A 52 12.11 -12.94 -4.18
N LYS A 53 11.97 -13.78 -3.14
CA LYS A 53 11.91 -15.24 -3.26
C LYS A 53 10.51 -15.74 -3.59
N LYS A 54 9.48 -15.06 -3.09
CA LYS A 54 8.07 -15.48 -3.20
C LYS A 54 7.36 -14.82 -4.39
N TYR A 55 7.73 -13.58 -4.70
CA TYR A 55 7.06 -12.75 -5.70
C TYR A 55 8.07 -12.04 -6.59
N ARG A 56 8.26 -12.54 -7.82
CA ARG A 56 9.24 -12.03 -8.78
C ARG A 56 9.16 -10.51 -9.04
N LYS A 57 7.97 -9.90 -8.94
CA LYS A 57 7.73 -8.48 -9.23
C LYS A 57 7.65 -7.58 -8.00
N ALA A 58 7.64 -8.14 -6.79
CA ALA A 58 7.41 -7.37 -5.58
C ALA A 58 8.43 -6.24 -5.40
N GLN A 59 9.72 -6.54 -5.59
CA GLN A 59 10.77 -5.55 -5.44
C GLN A 59 10.63 -4.38 -6.43
N SER A 60 10.42 -4.68 -7.72
CA SER A 60 10.19 -3.63 -8.73
C SER A 60 8.93 -2.81 -8.47
N ASN A 61 7.85 -3.44 -7.99
CA ASN A 61 6.61 -2.74 -7.67
C ASN A 61 6.82 -1.78 -6.48
N VAL A 62 7.47 -2.26 -5.41
CA VAL A 62 7.82 -1.45 -4.22
C VAL A 62 8.72 -0.27 -4.60
N GLU A 63 9.70 -0.47 -5.48
CA GLU A 63 10.58 0.62 -5.94
C GLU A 63 9.82 1.70 -6.70
N VAL A 64 8.86 1.34 -7.55
CA VAL A 64 8.01 2.32 -8.24
C VAL A 64 7.10 3.03 -7.25
N LEU A 65 6.48 2.30 -6.34
CA LEU A 65 5.60 2.84 -5.31
C LEU A 65 6.31 3.85 -4.41
N LYS A 66 7.53 3.57 -3.96
CA LYS A 66 8.34 4.50 -3.17
C LYS A 66 8.60 5.83 -3.89
N LYS A 67 8.74 5.82 -5.23
CA LYS A 67 8.94 7.03 -6.03
C LYS A 67 7.70 7.92 -6.12
N VAL A 68 6.50 7.36 -5.93
CA VAL A 68 5.22 8.09 -5.99
C VAL A 68 4.62 8.38 -4.61
N GLY A 69 5.44 8.29 -3.55
CA GLY A 69 5.05 8.68 -2.20
C GLY A 69 4.28 7.62 -1.42
N ALA A 70 4.37 6.35 -1.83
CA ALA A 70 3.69 5.26 -1.16
C ALA A 70 4.21 4.98 0.25
N THR A 71 3.31 4.63 1.16
CA THR A 71 3.66 4.04 2.46
C THR A 71 3.40 2.54 2.43
N ILE A 72 4.43 1.74 2.75
CA ILE A 72 4.34 0.28 2.79
C ILE A 72 4.85 -0.21 4.15
N LEU A 73 4.05 -1.06 4.80
CA LEU A 73 4.37 -1.69 6.08
C LEU A 73 4.48 -3.20 5.87
N HIS A 74 5.58 -3.77 6.32
CA HIS A 74 5.84 -5.22 6.24
C HIS A 74 5.60 -5.89 7.60
N GLU A 75 5.49 -7.22 7.59
CA GLU A 75 5.33 -8.03 8.79
C GLU A 75 4.07 -7.69 9.61
N ILE A 76 3.02 -7.22 8.93
CA ILE A 76 1.73 -6.91 9.54
C ILE A 76 0.81 -8.13 9.43
N ASP A 77 0.49 -8.74 10.56
CA ASP A 77 -0.50 -9.82 10.61
C ASP A 77 -1.91 -9.23 10.69
N ALA A 78 -2.64 -9.34 9.58
CA ALA A 78 -4.01 -8.85 9.49
C ALA A 78 -4.96 -9.49 10.53
N THR A 79 -4.66 -10.69 11.01
CA THR A 79 -5.46 -11.37 12.04
C THR A 79 -5.21 -10.82 13.44
N GLN A 80 -4.09 -10.11 13.64
CA GLN A 80 -3.67 -9.49 14.89
C GLN A 80 -3.57 -7.96 14.78
N MET A 81 -4.20 -7.38 13.75
CA MET A 81 -4.07 -5.95 13.42
C MET A 81 -4.43 -5.00 14.56
N LYS A 82 -5.33 -5.39 15.46
CA LYS A 82 -5.70 -4.62 16.67
C LYS A 82 -4.51 -4.39 17.61
N ASP A 83 -3.49 -5.23 17.53
CA ASP A 83 -2.33 -5.23 18.41
C ASP A 83 -1.16 -4.43 17.80
N GLU A 84 -1.21 -4.15 16.50
CA GLU A 84 -0.20 -3.43 15.73
C GLU A 84 -0.03 -1.97 16.16
N VAL A 85 1.16 -1.63 16.64
CA VAL A 85 1.46 -0.30 17.21
C VAL A 85 1.36 0.82 16.17
N PHE A 86 1.71 0.51 14.92
CA PHE A 86 1.69 1.48 13.82
C PHE A 86 0.28 1.87 13.36
N LEU A 87 -0.73 1.04 13.64
CA LEU A 87 -2.12 1.30 13.26
C LEU A 87 -2.96 1.86 14.42
N LYS A 88 -2.40 1.95 15.64
CA LYS A 88 -3.07 2.47 16.84
C LYS A 88 -3.14 3.99 16.93
N LYS A 89 -2.43 4.74 16.08
CA LYS A 89 -2.42 6.20 16.11
C LYS A 89 -3.06 6.78 14.85
N PRO A 90 -4.09 7.64 14.96
CA PRO A 90 -4.56 8.41 13.83
C PRO A 90 -3.40 9.28 13.32
N GLN A 91 -3.03 9.10 12.06
CA GLN A 91 -2.17 10.05 11.34
C GLN A 91 -3.04 11.30 11.10
N VAL A 92 -2.90 12.26 12.02
CA VAL A 92 -3.51 13.60 12.00
C VAL A 92 -3.19 14.33 10.72
#